data_AF-A0AAD1W4N4-F1
#
_entry.id   AF-A0AAD1W4N4-F1
#
_cell.length_a   1.000
_cell.length_b   1.000
_cell.length_c   1.000
_cell.angle_alpha   90.00
_cell.angle_beta   90.00
_cell.angle_gamma   90.00
#
_symmetry.space_group_name_H-M   'P 1'
#
loop_
_entity.id
_entity.type
_entity.pdbx_description
1 polymer ?
#
loop_
_entity_poly.entity_id
_entity_poly.type
_entity_poly.pdbx_seq_one_letter_code
_entity_poly.pdbx_strand_id
1 'polypeptide(L)'
;MALNVPGLIAVIVFYTLTLATGLWAAWKAKKNEQKNRQTEIAIVGGRNLNVFVGLFTTTATWVGGAYINGTAEIVYLPSRGLAWVHAPLGFAITFIIGSLMMSGLFFVKPMRSKKYVTMMDPLQEKFGQTMGSILFIPPLLGDVFWFASILASL
;
A
#
# COMPACT_ATOMS: atom_id res chain seq x y z
N MET A 1 28.43 -1.43 -22.94
CA MET A 1 27.08 -0.98 -22.53
C MET A 1 27.09 0.55 -22.55
N ALA A 2 26.40 1.18 -23.50
CA ALA A 2 26.33 2.63 -23.56
C ALA A 2 25.41 3.12 -22.42
N LEU A 3 25.91 4.06 -21.60
CA LEU A 3 25.12 4.70 -20.56
C LEU A 3 23.97 5.47 -21.22
N ASN A 4 22.74 5.09 -20.90
CA ASN A 4 21.55 5.82 -21.34
C ASN A 4 21.44 7.11 -20.51
N VAL A 5 22.17 8.15 -20.94
CA VAL A 5 22.22 9.47 -20.30
C VAL A 5 20.81 10.07 -20.11
N PRO A 6 19.89 10.01 -21.11
CA PRO A 6 18.50 10.43 -20.91
C PRO A 6 17.77 9.67 -19.79
N GLY A 7 17.94 8.35 -19.73
CA GLY A 7 17.32 7.52 -18.69
C GLY A 7 17.84 7.84 -17.29
N LEU A 8 19.15 8.06 -17.16
CA LEU A 8 19.77 8.44 -15.90
C LEU A 8 19.24 9.79 -15.38
N ILE A 9 19.13 10.78 -16.26
CA ILE A 9 18.57 12.09 -15.91
C ILE A 9 17.11 11.96 -15.44
N ALA A 10 16.29 11.17 -16.15
CA ALA A 10 14.89 10.95 -15.77
C ALA A 10 14.75 10.32 -14.37
N VAL A 11 15.58 9.31 -14.06
CA VAL A 11 15.58 8.64 -12.75
C VAL A 11 16.00 9.59 -11.62
N ILE A 12 17.05 10.39 -11.84
CA ILE A 12 17.51 11.38 -10.85
C ILE A 12 16.42 12.41 -10.55
N VAL A 13 15.77 12.95 -11.58
CA VAL A 13 14.69 13.94 -11.41
C VAL A 13 13.52 13.33 -10.65
N PHE A 14 13.11 12.10 -11.02
CA PHE A 14 12.02 11.39 -10.36
C PHE A 14 12.27 11.16 -8.87
N TYR A 15 13.44 10.64 -8.49
CA TYR A 15 13.78 10.42 -7.09
C TYR A 15 13.91 11.73 -6.31
N THR A 16 14.45 12.79 -6.92
CA THR A 16 14.56 14.11 -6.28
C THR A 16 13.19 14.69 -5.97
N LEU A 17 12.24 14.61 -6.91
CA LEU A 17 10.85 15.05 -6.68
C LEU A 17 10.17 14.23 -5.58
N THR A 18 10.39 12.91 -5.56
CA THR A 18 9.80 12.01 -4.56
C THR A 18 10.34 12.30 -3.15
N LEU A 19 11.65 12.53 -3.03
CA LEU A 19 12.27 12.96 -1.77
C LEU A 19 11.79 14.35 -1.34
N ALA A 20 11.75 15.33 -2.26
CA ALA A 20 11.32 16.69 -1.94
C ALA A 20 9.87 16.73 -1.44
N THR A 21 8.96 15.99 -2.09
CA THR A 21 7.56 15.88 -1.66
C THR A 21 7.42 15.19 -0.30
N GLY A 22 8.19 14.14 -0.04
CA GLY A 22 8.24 13.47 1.26
C GLY A 22 8.74 14.39 2.38
N LEU A 23 9.82 15.13 2.14
CA LEU A 23 10.38 16.09 3.10
C LEU A 23 9.40 17.25 3.37
N TRP A 24 8.77 17.78 2.32
CA TRP A 24 7.75 18.83 2.45
C TRP A 24 6.55 18.36 3.28
N ALA A 25 6.06 17.14 3.03
CA ALA A 25 4.96 16.55 3.80
C ALA A 25 5.35 16.36 5.28
N ALA A 26 6.56 15.87 5.56
CA ALA A 26 7.08 15.70 6.91
C ALA A 26 7.20 17.05 7.66
N TRP A 27 7.72 18.09 7.00
CA TRP A 27 7.81 19.42 7.58
C TRP A 27 6.43 20.05 7.84
N LYS A 28 5.48 19.86 6.92
CA LYS A 28 4.10 20.34 7.10
C LYS A 28 3.40 19.65 8.26
N ALA A 29 3.59 18.34 8.43
CA ALA A 29 3.06 17.58 9.57
C ALA A 29 3.67 18.05 10.90
N LYS A 30 4.96 18.37 10.92
CA LYS A 30 5.65 18.90 12.10
C LYS A 30 5.17 20.30 12.50
N LYS A 31 4.86 21.17 11.53
CA LYS A 31 4.44 22.57 11.78
C LYS A 31 3.02 22.71 12.33
N ASN A 32 2.11 21.77 12.03
CA ASN A 32 0.71 21.83 12.46
C ASN A 32 0.48 21.23 13.87
N GLU A 33 1.32 21.58 14.85
CA GLU A 33 1.38 21.00 16.20
C GLU A 33 0.01 20.93 16.93
N GLN A 34 -0.57 19.73 16.94
CA GLN A 34 -1.41 19.25 18.05
C GLN A 34 -0.77 17.97 18.58
N LYS A 35 -0.04 18.08 19.70
CA LYS A 35 0.75 16.99 20.32
C LYS A 35 -0.03 15.68 20.53
N ASN A 36 -1.34 15.76 20.76
CA ASN A 36 -2.23 14.59 20.92
C ASN A 36 -2.69 13.94 19.59
N ARG A 37 -2.45 14.57 18.43
CA ARG A 37 -2.85 14.07 17.11
C ARG A 37 -1.68 13.68 16.20
N GLN A 38 -0.43 13.88 16.62
CA GLN A 38 0.73 13.56 15.77
C GLN A 38 0.74 12.08 15.34
N THR A 39 0.51 11.15 16.27
CA THR A 39 0.47 9.72 15.96
C THR A 39 -0.71 9.34 15.07
N GLU A 40 -1.88 9.95 15.28
CA GLU A 40 -3.08 9.71 14.46
C GLU A 40 -2.93 10.26 13.04
N ILE A 41 -2.30 11.43 12.89
CA ILE A 41 -1.99 12.04 11.59
C ILE A 41 -0.94 11.21 10.85
N ALA A 42 0.09 10.72 11.56
CA ALA A 42 1.15 9.91 10.96
C ALA A 42 0.64 8.54 10.47
N ILE A 43 -0.23 7.88 11.24
CA ILE A 43 -0.68 6.51 10.91
C ILE A 43 -1.95 6.49 10.05
N VAL A 44 -2.90 7.41 10.29
CA VAL A 44 -4.24 7.37 9.67
C VAL A 44 -4.55 8.62 8.83
N GLY A 45 -3.57 9.51 8.63
CA GLY A 45 -3.74 10.72 7.82
C GLY A 45 -4.85 11.66 8.34
N GLY A 46 -5.15 11.60 9.66
CA GLY A 46 -6.22 12.39 10.27
C GLY A 46 -7.63 11.98 9.85
N ARG A 47 -7.83 10.78 9.29
CA ARG A 47 -9.14 10.20 8.90
C ARG A 47 -9.96 11.03 7.91
N ASN A 48 -9.36 12.03 7.27
CA ASN A 48 -10.01 12.94 6.33
C ASN A 48 -9.45 12.80 4.91
N LEU A 49 -9.16 11.56 4.51
CA LEU A 49 -8.66 11.28 3.17
C LEU A 49 -9.82 11.31 2.17
N ASN A 50 -9.68 12.10 1.11
CA ASN A 50 -10.66 12.10 0.00
C ASN A 50 -10.62 10.75 -0.72
N VAL A 51 -11.78 10.29 -1.21
CA VAL A 51 -11.94 9.00 -1.90
C VAL A 51 -10.98 8.85 -3.06
N PHE A 52 -10.76 9.90 -3.85
CA PHE A 52 -9.81 9.88 -4.97
C PHE A 52 -8.37 9.65 -4.51
N VAL A 53 -7.94 10.35 -3.46
CA VAL A 53 -6.59 10.18 -2.89
C VAL A 53 -6.44 8.79 -2.30
N GLY A 54 -7.49 8.27 -1.65
CA GLY A 54 -7.52 6.90 -1.15
C GLY A 54 -7.44 5.84 -2.26
N LEU A 55 -8.14 6.06 -3.37
CA LEU A 55 -8.07 5.17 -4.53
C LEU A 55 -6.65 5.13 -5.10
N PHE A 56 -6.08 6.29 -5.42
CA PHE A 56 -4.72 6.35 -5.97
C PHE A 56 -3.67 5.76 -5.01
N THR A 57 -3.78 6.04 -3.72
CA THR A 57 -2.85 5.50 -2.71
C THR A 57 -2.94 3.99 -2.63
N THR A 58 -4.17 3.44 -2.58
CA THR A 58 -4.36 2.00 -2.48
C THR A 58 -3.92 1.30 -3.77
N THR A 59 -4.22 1.87 -4.95
CA THR A 59 -3.71 1.35 -6.22
C THR A 59 -2.18 1.35 -6.26
N ALA A 60 -1.54 2.43 -5.81
CA ALA A 60 -0.08 2.52 -5.74
C ALA A 60 0.55 1.46 -4.82
N THR A 61 -0.14 1.02 -3.76
CA THR A 61 0.34 -0.07 -2.89
C THR A 61 0.41 -1.41 -3.61
N TRP A 62 -0.55 -1.71 -4.50
CA TRP A 62 -0.67 -3.02 -5.15
C TRP A 62 0.07 -3.09 -6.50
N VAL A 63 0.13 -1.98 -7.24
CA VAL A 63 0.80 -1.92 -8.55
C VAL A 63 2.28 -1.56 -8.35
N GLY A 64 3.08 -2.56 -7.96
CA GLY A 64 4.53 -2.43 -7.74
C GLY A 64 5.40 -3.08 -8.82
N GLY A 65 6.72 -2.95 -8.68
CA GLY A 65 7.71 -3.52 -9.61
C GLY A 65 7.58 -5.03 -9.78
N ALA A 66 7.38 -5.76 -8.67
CA ALA A 66 7.18 -7.21 -8.68
C ALA A 66 5.93 -7.62 -9.49
N TYR A 67 4.84 -6.85 -9.36
CA TYR A 67 3.62 -7.10 -10.13
C TYR A 67 3.83 -6.86 -11.63
N ILE A 68 4.51 -5.77 -12.00
CA ILE A 68 4.76 -5.44 -13.41
C ILE A 68 5.72 -6.46 -14.04
N ASN A 69 6.84 -6.76 -13.37
CA ASN A 69 7.83 -7.69 -13.90
C ASN A 69 7.29 -9.13 -13.97
N GLY A 70 6.61 -9.58 -12.91
CA GLY A 70 6.00 -10.92 -12.89
C GLY A 70 4.88 -11.09 -13.92
N THR A 71 4.07 -10.06 -14.18
CA THR A 71 3.07 -10.13 -15.26
C THR A 71 3.72 -10.14 -16.64
N ALA A 72 4.78 -9.36 -16.85
CA ALA A 72 5.55 -9.38 -18.10
C ALA A 72 6.19 -10.75 -18.37
N GLU A 73 6.78 -11.38 -17.36
CA GLU A 73 7.38 -12.72 -17.47
C GLU A 73 6.34 -13.78 -17.84
N ILE A 74 5.18 -13.79 -17.17
CA ILE A 74 4.11 -14.76 -17.43
C ILE A 74 3.56 -14.63 -18.86
N VAL A 75 3.41 -13.40 -19.36
CA VAL A 75 2.98 -13.15 -20.75
C VAL A 75 4.02 -13.63 -21.75
N TYR A 76 5.31 -13.45 -21.43
CA TYR A 76 6.40 -13.81 -22.32
C TYR A 76 6.57 -15.34 -22.47
N LEU A 77 6.12 -16.12 -21.48
CA LEU A 77 6.20 -17.58 -21.54
C LEU A 77 5.28 -18.17 -22.63
N PRO A 78 5.82 -18.92 -23.62
CA PRO A 78 5.04 -19.49 -24.72
C PRO A 78 3.94 -20.45 -24.29
N SER A 79 4.10 -21.06 -23.11
CA SER A 79 3.15 -22.02 -22.52
C SER A 79 2.04 -21.36 -21.70
N ARG A 80 2.16 -20.07 -21.35
CA ARG A 80 1.24 -19.40 -20.41
C ARG A 80 0.60 -18.11 -20.97
N GLY A 81 1.21 -17.38 -21.90
CA GLY A 81 0.55 -16.33 -22.68
C GLY A 81 -0.35 -15.35 -21.89
N LEU A 82 -1.29 -14.69 -22.58
CA LEU A 82 -2.19 -13.69 -21.95
C LEU A 82 -3.24 -14.33 -21.02
N ALA A 83 -3.63 -15.57 -21.30
CA ALA A 83 -4.69 -16.28 -20.58
C ALA A 83 -4.34 -16.55 -19.11
N TRP A 84 -3.05 -16.57 -18.76
CA TRP A 84 -2.61 -16.80 -17.37
C TRP A 84 -2.48 -15.52 -16.54
N VAL A 85 -2.71 -14.34 -17.14
CA VAL A 85 -2.64 -13.04 -16.48
C VAL A 85 -3.99 -12.69 -15.82
N HIS A 86 -4.41 -13.51 -14.84
CA HIS A 86 -5.65 -13.25 -14.10
C HIS A 86 -5.49 -12.19 -12.99
N ALA A 87 -4.25 -11.90 -12.58
CA ALA A 87 -3.96 -10.99 -11.47
C ALA A 87 -4.55 -9.57 -11.65
N PRO A 88 -4.45 -8.90 -12.82
CA PRO A 88 -5.08 -7.60 -13.05
C PRO A 88 -6.61 -7.62 -12.90
N LEU A 89 -7.26 -8.67 -13.42
CA LEU A 89 -8.71 -8.81 -13.32
C LEU A 89 -9.14 -9.03 -11.86
N GLY A 90 -8.41 -9.87 -11.13
CA GLY A 90 -8.63 -10.08 -9.70
C GLY A 90 -8.50 -8.78 -8.90
N PHE A 91 -7.43 -8.02 -9.12
CA PHE A 91 -7.25 -6.73 -8.46
C PHE A 91 -8.34 -5.73 -8.80
N ALA A 92 -8.70 -5.58 -10.07
CA ALA A 92 -9.78 -4.67 -10.49
C ALA A 92 -11.12 -5.01 -9.81
N ILE A 93 -11.46 -6.29 -9.76
CA ILE A 93 -12.68 -6.78 -9.09
C ILE A 93 -12.61 -6.52 -7.59
N THR A 94 -11.48 -6.81 -6.93
CA THR A 94 -11.29 -6.52 -5.49
C THR A 94 -11.34 -5.02 -5.20
N PHE A 95 -10.82 -4.17 -6.07
CA PHE A 95 -10.92 -2.72 -5.88
C PHE A 95 -12.36 -2.23 -5.99
N ILE A 96 -13.10 -2.68 -7.00
CA ILE A 96 -14.49 -2.25 -7.23
C ILE A 96 -15.42 -2.84 -6.16
N ILE A 97 -15.39 -4.15 -5.96
CA ILE A 97 -16.29 -4.86 -5.04
C ILE A 97 -15.84 -4.70 -3.59
N GLY A 98 -14.53 -4.81 -3.33
CA GLY A 98 -13.96 -4.66 -2.00
C GLY A 98 -14.11 -3.26 -1.46
N SER A 99 -13.76 -2.22 -2.25
CA SER A 99 -13.90 -0.83 -1.79
C SER A 99 -15.36 -0.41 -1.62
N LEU A 100 -16.25 -0.81 -2.53
CA LEU A 100 -17.64 -0.31 -2.54
C LEU A 100 -18.56 -1.12 -1.62
N MET A 101 -18.39 -2.45 -1.56
CA MET A 101 -19.40 -3.34 -0.99
C MET A 101 -18.96 -4.02 0.30
N MET A 102 -17.76 -4.61 0.34
CA MET A 102 -17.32 -5.41 1.50
C MET A 102 -16.61 -4.57 2.56
N SER A 103 -15.60 -3.79 2.17
CA SER A 103 -14.83 -2.97 3.12
C SER A 103 -15.60 -1.73 3.57
N GLY A 104 -16.28 -1.04 2.66
CA GLY A 104 -17.00 0.20 2.95
C GLY A 104 -18.16 0.04 3.95
N LEU A 105 -18.93 -1.05 3.84
CA LEU A 105 -20.10 -1.28 4.69
C LEU A 105 -19.78 -2.04 5.98
N PHE A 106 -18.98 -3.11 5.91
CA PHE A 106 -18.76 -3.99 7.06
C PHE A 106 -17.54 -3.62 7.90
N PHE A 107 -16.47 -3.09 7.32
CA PHE A 107 -15.22 -2.83 8.04
C PHE A 107 -15.00 -1.34 8.34
N VAL A 108 -15.19 -0.46 7.36
CA VAL A 108 -14.87 0.97 7.50
C VAL A 108 -15.73 1.65 8.55
N LYS A 109 -17.04 1.37 8.61
CA LYS A 109 -17.95 1.94 9.62
C LYS A 109 -17.55 1.60 11.06
N PRO A 110 -17.41 0.32 11.46
CA PRO A 110 -17.00 -0.02 12.82
C PRO A 110 -15.55 0.39 13.14
N MET A 111 -14.64 0.37 12.15
CA MET A 111 -13.27 0.85 12.36
C MET A 111 -13.22 2.36 12.63
N ARG A 112 -14.02 3.15 11.92
CA ARG A 112 -14.11 4.61 12.17
C ARG A 112 -14.83 4.93 13.48
N SER A 113 -15.89 4.21 13.85
CA SER A 113 -16.64 4.51 15.08
C SER A 113 -15.83 4.23 16.34
N LYS A 114 -15.08 3.12 16.36
CA LYS A 114 -14.21 2.74 17.49
C LYS A 114 -12.83 3.40 17.48
N LYS A 115 -12.55 4.25 16.49
CA LYS A 115 -11.26 4.95 16.34
C LYS A 115 -10.05 4.00 16.38
N TYR A 116 -10.17 2.81 15.79
CA TYR A 116 -9.03 1.92 15.62
C TYR A 116 -7.96 2.55 14.72
N VAL A 117 -6.72 2.19 14.99
CA VAL A 117 -5.50 2.64 14.31
C VAL A 117 -4.93 1.53 13.45
N THR A 118 -5.06 0.26 13.88
CA THR A 118 -4.58 -0.91 13.14
C THR A 118 -5.73 -1.87 12.79
N MET A 119 -5.54 -2.68 11.76
CA MET A 119 -6.45 -3.79 11.43
C MET A 119 -6.46 -4.89 12.51
N MET A 120 -5.48 -4.90 13.41
CA MET A 120 -5.36 -5.85 14.51
C MET A 120 -6.13 -5.43 15.75
N ASP A 121 -6.44 -4.14 15.92
CA ASP A 121 -7.13 -3.63 17.12
C ASP A 121 -8.49 -4.34 17.37
N PRO A 122 -9.37 -4.57 16.35
CA PRO A 122 -10.60 -5.32 16.57
C PRO A 122 -10.37 -6.78 17.00
N LEU A 123 -9.28 -7.39 16.52
CA LEU A 123 -8.93 -8.79 16.82
C LEU A 123 -8.33 -8.89 18.22
N GLN A 124 -7.52 -7.92 18.62
CA GLN A 124 -6.99 -7.81 19.97
C GLN A 124 -8.09 -7.56 21.00
N GLU A 125 -9.08 -6.70 20.68
CA GLU A 125 -10.22 -6.45 21.58
C GLU A 125 -11.08 -7.71 21.76
N LYS A 126 -11.28 -8.50 20.70
CA LYS A 126 -12.14 -9.70 20.75
C LYS A 126 -11.44 -10.96 21.30
N PHE A 127 -10.17 -11.17 20.97
CA PHE A 127 -9.45 -12.43 21.26
C PHE A 127 -8.29 -12.26 22.24
N GLY A 128 -8.06 -11.04 22.75
CA GLY A 128 -6.98 -10.73 23.69
C GLY A 128 -5.63 -10.49 23.02
N GLN A 129 -4.70 -9.94 23.81
CA GLN A 129 -3.37 -9.51 23.32
C GLN A 129 -2.50 -10.67 22.82
N THR A 130 -2.60 -11.84 23.45
CA THR A 130 -1.83 -13.03 23.06
C THR A 130 -2.20 -13.50 21.65
N MET A 131 -3.51 -13.59 21.37
CA MET A 131 -3.97 -13.99 20.05
C MET A 131 -3.64 -12.94 18.99
N GLY A 132 -3.77 -11.65 19.32
CA GLY A 132 -3.37 -10.57 18.41
C GLY A 132 -1.89 -10.62 18.01
N SER A 133 -1.01 -11.02 18.93
CA SER A 133 0.43 -11.17 18.65
C SER A 133 0.72 -12.35 17.73
N ILE A 134 0.02 -13.48 17.92
CA ILE A 134 0.14 -14.64 17.03
C ILE A 134 -0.36 -14.29 15.62
N LEU A 135 -1.50 -13.60 15.54
CA LEU A 135 -2.10 -13.17 14.28
C LEU A 135 -1.26 -12.12 13.53
N PHE A 136 -0.29 -11.48 14.20
CA PHE A 136 0.64 -10.54 13.58
C PHE A 136 1.79 -11.22 12.82
N ILE A 137 2.13 -12.47 13.15
CA ILE A 137 3.26 -13.17 12.52
C ILE A 137 3.05 -13.36 11.01
N PRO A 138 1.89 -13.86 10.52
CA PRO A 138 1.71 -14.06 9.08
C PRO A 138 1.75 -12.77 8.25
N PRO A 139 1.10 -11.65 8.65
CA PRO A 139 1.24 -10.38 7.96
C PRO A 139 2.67 -9.86 7.92
N LEU A 140 3.41 -9.96 9.04
CA LEU A 140 4.81 -9.55 9.09
C LEU A 140 5.67 -10.32 8.09
N LEU A 141 5.50 -11.65 8.01
CA LEU A 141 6.20 -12.47 7.02
C LEU A 141 5.78 -12.10 5.60
N GLY A 142 4.49 -11.84 5.38
CA GLY A 142 3.96 -11.37 4.10
C GLY A 142 4.62 -10.07 3.63
N ASP A 143 4.73 -9.08 4.53
CA ASP A 143 5.38 -7.80 4.23
C ASP A 143 6.87 -7.98 3.93
N VAL A 144 7.59 -8.82 4.69
CA VAL A 144 9.00 -9.12 4.45
C VAL A 144 9.21 -9.78 3.08
N PHE A 145 8.40 -10.76 2.72
CA PHE A 145 8.48 -11.40 1.40
C PHE A 145 8.09 -10.44 0.27
N TRP A 146 7.12 -9.55 0.51
CA TRP A 146 6.74 -8.51 -0.43
C TRP A 146 7.89 -7.53 -0.70
N PHE A 147 8.56 -7.04 0.35
CA PHE A 147 9.74 -6.19 0.20
C PHE A 147 10.87 -6.89 -0.54
N ALA A 148 11.13 -8.17 -0.22
CA ALA A 148 12.14 -8.96 -0.93
C ALA A 148 11.81 -9.11 -2.43
N SER A 149 10.54 -9.35 -2.76
CA SER A 149 10.09 -9.47 -4.16
C SER A 149 10.22 -8.15 -4.92
N ILE A 150 9.87 -7.02 -4.31
CA ILE A 150 10.05 -5.71 -4.94
C ILE A 150 11.54 -5.42 -5.16
N LEU A 151 12.39 -5.67 -4.17
CA LEU A 151 13.83 -5.44 -4.28
C LEU A 151 14.48 -6.33 -5.36
N ALA A 152 14.03 -7.57 -5.49
CA ALA A 152 14.47 -8.49 -6.54
C ALA A 152 13.99 -8.09 -7.94
N SER A 153 12.91 -7.30 -8.03
CA SER A 153 12.35 -6.82 -9.30
C SER A 153 12.98 -5.53 -9.83
N LEU A 154 13.87 -4.89 -9.03
CA LEU A 154 14.50 -3.60 -9.34
C LEU A 154 15.81 -3.75 -10.12
#